data_AF-A0A2N1HJ60-F1
#
_entry.id   AF-A0A2N1HJ60-F1
#
_cell.length_a   1.000
_cell.length_b   1.000
_cell.length_c   1.000
_cell.angle_alpha   90.00
_cell.angle_beta   90.00
_cell.angle_gamma   90.00
#
_symmetry.space_group_name_H-M   'P 1'
#
loop_
_entity.id
_entity.type
_entity.pdbx_description
1 polymer ?
#
loop_
_entity_poly.entity_id
_entity_poly.type
_entity_poly.pdbx_seq_one_letter_code
_entity_poly.pdbx_strand_id
1 'polypeptide(L)'
;MDGKGEGVGHVYIVSEAIAKRLMMAAMKSQFNPSDIKVLVAPKLGFSSKVQYGIDKDTVELVALKANGVNREGNNVSGYVFSAEHHGTAPAAGSPTIGRLLAHVVKDAEALGSTAKFSQLIN
;
A
#
# COMPACT_ATOMS: atom_id res chain seq x y z
N MET A 1 18.97 -1.29 6.48
CA MET A 1 18.20 -0.78 5.33
C MET A 1 16.76 -1.10 5.63
N ASP A 2 16.03 -0.14 6.18
CA ASP A 2 14.64 -0.31 6.60
C ASP A 2 13.76 -0.52 5.37
N GLY A 3 13.08 -1.66 5.33
CA GLY A 3 12.31 -2.17 4.20
C GLY A 3 10.97 -1.46 4.00
N LYS A 4 11.03 -0.16 3.72
CA LYS A 4 9.87 0.63 3.31
C LYS A 4 9.90 0.81 1.79
N GLY A 5 8.87 0.32 1.12
CA GLY A 5 8.56 0.72 -0.24
C GLY A 5 7.47 1.78 -0.20
N GLU A 6 7.71 2.94 -0.79
CA GLU A 6 6.67 3.95 -1.00
C GLU A 6 6.11 3.81 -2.41
N GLY A 7 4.77 3.82 -2.54
CA GLY A 7 4.06 3.94 -3.80
C GLY A 7 4.27 5.35 -4.36
N VAL A 8 5.45 5.56 -4.92
CA VAL A 8 6.03 6.77 -5.52
C VAL A 8 5.08 7.95 -5.76
N GLY A 9 5.33 9.05 -5.03
CA GLY A 9 5.18 10.46 -5.45
C GLY A 9 3.78 11.02 -5.74
N HIS A 10 2.76 10.17 -5.85
CA HIS A 10 1.41 10.58 -6.24
C HIS A 10 0.38 10.34 -5.15
N VAL A 11 -0.59 11.24 -5.08
CA VAL A 11 -1.84 11.05 -4.36
C VAL A 11 -2.87 10.52 -5.34
N TYR A 12 -3.40 9.34 -5.05
CA TYR A 12 -4.46 8.72 -5.84
C TYR A 12 -5.80 9.24 -5.34
N ILE A 13 -6.52 9.96 -6.19
CA ILE A 13 -7.81 10.58 -5.86
C ILE A 13 -8.91 9.51 -5.97
N VAL A 14 -8.95 8.64 -4.97
CA VAL A 14 -9.89 7.51 -4.86
C VAL A 14 -10.62 7.54 -3.52
N SER A 15 -11.83 6.97 -3.48
CA SER A 15 -12.55 6.81 -2.20
C SER A 15 -11.88 5.76 -1.31
N GLU A 16 -12.16 5.80 0.00
CA GLU A 16 -11.66 4.80 0.95
C GLU A 16 -12.05 3.37 0.52
N ALA A 17 -13.29 3.19 0.05
CA ALA A 17 -13.79 1.91 -0.42
C ALA A 17 -13.02 1.40 -1.65
N ILE A 18 -12.64 2.29 -2.57
CA ILE A 18 -11.82 1.93 -3.72
C ILE A 18 -10.40 1.60 -3.27
N ALA A 19 -9.78 2.41 -2.41
CA ALA A 19 -8.45 2.14 -1.85
C ALA A 19 -8.39 0.75 -1.16
N LYS A 20 -9.40 0.39 -0.36
CA LYS A 20 -9.51 -0.94 0.26
C LYS A 20 -9.57 -2.05 -0.79
N ARG A 21 -10.38 -1.88 -1.84
CA ARG A 21 -10.52 -2.87 -2.91
C ARG A 21 -9.20 -3.08 -3.67
N LEU A 22 -8.51 -2.00 -4.01
CA LEU A 22 -7.22 -2.04 -4.70
C LEU A 22 -6.16 -2.75 -3.86
N MET A 23 -6.01 -2.37 -2.59
CA MET A 23 -5.07 -3.03 -1.69
C MET A 23 -5.40 -4.51 -1.48
N MET A 24 -6.69 -4.86 -1.33
CA MET A 24 -7.11 -6.26 -1.20
C MET A 24 -6.78 -7.07 -2.46
N ALA A 25 -6.95 -6.50 -3.66
CA ALA A 25 -6.57 -7.15 -4.92
C ALA A 25 -5.05 -7.40 -4.97
N ALA A 26 -4.24 -6.40 -4.62
CA ALA A 26 -2.80 -6.54 -4.54
C ALA A 26 -2.38 -7.63 -3.55
N MET A 27 -2.96 -7.64 -2.34
CA MET A 27 -2.68 -8.67 -1.32
C MET A 27 -3.04 -10.07 -1.81
N LYS A 28 -4.21 -10.25 -2.44
CA LYS A 28 -4.64 -11.55 -2.99
C LYS A 28 -3.75 -12.08 -4.13
N SER A 29 -2.99 -11.20 -4.78
CA SER A 29 -2.02 -11.62 -5.80
C SER A 29 -0.75 -12.26 -5.21
N GLN A 30 -0.47 -12.01 -3.93
CA GLN A 30 0.74 -12.49 -3.25
C GLN A 30 0.44 -13.49 -2.13
N PHE A 31 -0.78 -13.47 -1.58
CA PHE A 31 -1.16 -14.24 -0.40
C PHE A 31 -2.48 -14.97 -0.60
N ASN A 32 -2.63 -16.10 0.10
CA ASN A 32 -3.92 -16.76 0.20
C ASN A 32 -4.91 -15.84 0.94
N PRO A 33 -6.17 -15.72 0.47
CA PRO A 33 -7.17 -14.88 1.11
C PRO A 33 -7.43 -15.18 2.59
N SER A 34 -7.23 -16.42 3.03
CA SER A 34 -7.38 -16.84 4.43
C SER A 34 -6.32 -16.25 5.37
N ASP A 35 -5.16 -15.88 4.82
CA ASP A 35 -4.00 -15.45 5.61
C ASP A 35 -3.94 -13.92 5.72
N ILE A 36 -4.75 -13.22 4.90
CA ILE A 36 -4.84 -11.76 4.88
C ILE A 36 -5.68 -11.28 6.07
N LYS A 37 -5.11 -10.38 6.87
CA LYS A 37 -5.76 -9.75 8.02
C LYS A 37 -5.96 -8.27 7.76
N VAL A 38 -7.07 -7.73 8.23
CA VAL A 38 -7.31 -6.28 8.26
C VAL A 38 -6.47 -5.69 9.39
N LEU A 39 -5.78 -4.58 9.14
CA LEU A 39 -5.06 -3.86 10.18
C LEU A 39 -6.03 -3.15 11.13
N VAL A 40 -5.62 -3.00 12.38
CA VAL A 40 -6.44 -2.34 13.40
C VAL A 40 -6.50 -0.83 13.11
N ALA A 41 -7.69 -0.24 13.28
CA ALA A 41 -7.89 1.20 13.16
C ALA A 41 -6.92 1.96 14.09
N PRO A 42 -6.41 3.15 13.68
CA PRO A 42 -6.84 3.96 12.54
C PRO A 42 -6.18 3.57 11.20
N LYS A 43 -5.32 2.54 11.16
CA LYS A 43 -4.63 2.15 9.94
C LYS A 43 -5.62 1.59 8.92
N LEU A 44 -5.62 2.18 7.73
CA LEU A 44 -6.33 1.66 6.57
C LEU A 44 -5.39 0.71 5.82
N GLY A 45 -5.50 -0.59 6.02
CA GLY A 45 -4.62 -1.55 5.35
C GLY A 45 -4.82 -3.00 5.72
N PHE A 46 -3.92 -3.83 5.23
CA PHE A 46 -3.93 -5.27 5.40
C PHE A 46 -2.54 -5.77 5.75
N SER A 47 -2.47 -6.91 6.42
CA SER A 47 -1.23 -7.64 6.67
C SER A 47 -1.35 -9.12 6.34
N SER A 48 -0.21 -9.73 6.05
CA SER A 48 -0.09 -11.18 5.89
C SER A 48 1.31 -11.62 6.30
N LYS A 49 1.50 -12.93 6.49
CA LYS A 49 2.79 -13.50 6.86
C LYS A 49 3.40 -14.23 5.68
N VAL A 50 4.71 -14.07 5.52
CA VAL A 50 5.55 -14.91 4.66
C VAL A 50 6.39 -15.78 5.59
N GLN A 51 6.49 -17.07 5.29
CA GLN A 51 7.37 -17.99 6.01
C GLN A 51 8.40 -18.58 5.05
N TYR A 52 9.66 -18.59 5.47
CA TYR A 52 10.76 -19.22 4.73
C TYR A 52 11.54 -20.12 5.69
N GLY A 53 11.28 -21.41 5.64
CA GLY A 53 11.79 -22.35 6.64
C GLY A 53 11.28 -22.01 8.04
N ILE A 54 12.21 -21.73 8.96
CA ILE A 54 11.89 -21.31 10.35
C ILE A 54 11.63 -19.81 10.48
N ASP A 55 12.10 -19.02 9.51
CA ASP A 55 11.98 -17.57 9.55
C ASP A 55 10.60 -17.11 9.10
N LYS A 56 10.14 -16.02 9.72
CA LYS A 56 8.84 -15.42 9.46
C LYS A 56 9.01 -13.93 9.23
N ASP A 57 8.26 -13.44 8.27
CA ASP A 57 8.14 -12.02 7.97
C ASP A 57 6.66 -11.63 7.94
N THR A 58 6.36 -10.44 8.42
CA THR A 58 5.02 -9.87 8.33
C THR A 58 5.08 -8.73 7.33
N VAL A 59 4.23 -8.80 6.30
CA VAL A 59 4.11 -7.77 5.28
C VAL A 59 2.83 -7.00 5.53
N GLU A 60 2.93 -5.67 5.58
CA GLU A 60 1.80 -4.75 5.67
C GLU A 60 1.70 -3.92 4.39
N LEU A 61 0.47 -3.70 3.91
CA LEU A 61 0.13 -2.75 2.86
C LEU A 61 -0.90 -1.78 3.41
N VAL A 62 -0.58 -0.49 3.41
CA VAL A 62 -1.41 0.58 3.96
C VAL A 62 -1.71 1.66 2.94
N ALA A 63 -2.85 2.32 3.11
CA ALA A 63 -3.23 3.54 2.43
C ALA A 63 -3.25 4.68 3.44
N LEU A 64 -2.38 5.67 3.23
CA LEU A 64 -2.26 6.85 4.07
C LEU A 64 -3.03 8.00 3.42
N LYS A 65 -3.88 8.68 4.19
CA LYS A 65 -4.57 9.87 3.69
C LYS A 65 -3.55 10.96 3.41
N ALA A 66 -3.68 11.61 2.26
CA ALA A 66 -2.75 12.62 1.81
C ALA A 66 -3.46 13.72 1.02
N ASN A 67 -2.89 14.92 1.07
CA ASN A 67 -3.21 16.01 0.17
C ASN A 67 -2.19 16.08 -0.97
N GLY A 68 -2.67 16.42 -2.16
CA GLY A 68 -1.87 16.67 -3.33
C GLY A 68 -2.37 17.87 -4.12
N VAL A 69 -1.59 18.26 -5.12
CA VAL A 69 -1.93 19.34 -6.05
C VAL A 69 -2.17 18.74 -7.43
N ASN A 70 -3.36 18.96 -7.98
CA ASN A 70 -3.70 18.49 -9.33
C ASN A 70 -3.07 19.39 -10.42
N ARG A 71 -3.27 19.07 -11.70
CA ARG A 71 -2.70 19.84 -12.82
C ARG A 71 -3.24 21.28 -12.93
N GLU A 72 -4.39 21.56 -12.33
CA GLU A 72 -5.02 22.88 -12.32
C GLU A 72 -4.53 23.75 -11.15
N GLY A 73 -3.66 23.21 -10.28
CA GLY A 73 -3.20 23.88 -9.08
C GLY A 73 -4.13 23.75 -7.87
N ASN A 74 -5.20 22.94 -7.98
CA ASN A 74 -6.16 22.73 -6.90
C ASN A 74 -5.64 21.71 -5.89
N ASN A 75 -5.86 22.01 -4.60
CA ASN A 75 -5.63 21.06 -3.51
C ASN A 75 -6.71 19.98 -3.54
N VAL A 76 -6.29 18.73 -3.56
CA VAL A 76 -7.16 17.55 -3.57
C VAL A 76 -6.69 16.55 -2.53
N SER A 77 -7.64 15.83 -1.94
CA SER A 77 -7.34 14.77 -0.98
C SER A 77 -7.50 13.39 -1.61
N GLY A 78 -6.69 12.44 -1.16
CA GLY A 78 -6.71 11.07 -1.63
C GLY A 78 -5.82 10.19 -0.76
N TYR A 79 -5.22 9.18 -1.38
CA TYR A 79 -4.39 8.20 -0.68
C TYR A 79 -3.02 8.04 -1.32
N VAL A 80 -2.01 7.81 -0.49
CA VAL A 80 -0.69 7.27 -0.86
C VAL A 80 -0.62 5.83 -0.36
N PHE A 81 -0.12 4.92 -1.19
CA PHE A 81 0.08 3.53 -0.77
C PHE A 81 1.51 3.33 -0.27
N SER A 82 1.65 2.60 0.84
CA SER A 82 2.94 2.25 1.42
C SER A 82 2.93 0.80 1.84
N ALA A 83 4.05 0.11 1.65
CA ALA A 83 4.21 -1.27 2.07
C ALA A 83 5.50 -1.41 2.87
N GLU A 84 5.41 -2.18 3.94
CA GLU A 84 6.52 -2.45 4.84
C GLU A 84 6.55 -3.92 5.22
N HIS A 85 7.74 -4.41 5.55
CA HIS A 85 7.91 -5.76 6.08
C HIS A 85 8.69 -5.72 7.39
N HIS A 86 8.35 -6.62 8.31
CA HIS A 86 8.95 -6.71 9.63
C HIS A 86 9.08 -8.17 10.06
N GLY A 87 10.31 -8.61 10.32
CA GLY A 87 10.60 -9.98 10.72
C GLY A 87 12.05 -10.37 10.45
N THR A 88 12.30 -11.68 10.45
CA THR A 88 13.66 -12.25 10.33
C THR A 88 13.97 -12.75 8.92
N ALA A 89 13.01 -12.72 7.99
CA ALA A 89 13.18 -13.14 6.58
C ALA A 89 13.09 -11.97 5.57
N PRO A 90 14.01 -10.98 5.61
CA PRO A 90 13.97 -9.83 4.71
C PRO A 90 14.05 -10.22 3.22
N ALA A 91 14.76 -11.31 2.89
CA ALA A 91 14.88 -11.82 1.52
C ALA A 91 13.53 -12.22 0.90
N ALA A 92 12.54 -12.59 1.72
CA ALA A 92 11.20 -12.94 1.25
C ALA A 92 10.24 -11.73 1.31
N GLY A 93 10.38 -10.86 2.31
CA GLY A 93 9.55 -9.67 2.48
C GLY A 93 9.82 -8.57 1.44
N SER A 94 11.08 -8.22 1.20
CA SER A 94 11.43 -7.07 0.33
C SER A 94 10.93 -7.22 -1.12
N PRO A 95 11.07 -8.38 -1.79
CA PRO A 95 10.48 -8.56 -3.12
C PRO A 95 8.95 -8.53 -3.11
N THR A 96 8.34 -8.97 -2.00
CA THR A 96 6.88 -9.03 -1.86
C THR A 96 6.30 -7.63 -1.73
N ILE A 97 6.88 -6.75 -0.90
CA ILE A 97 6.42 -5.35 -0.79
C ILE A 97 6.54 -4.60 -2.13
N GLY A 98 7.61 -4.85 -2.90
CA GLY A 98 7.78 -4.25 -4.22
C GLY A 98 6.68 -4.67 -5.20
N ARG A 99 6.32 -5.96 -5.24
CA ARG A 99 5.23 -6.47 -6.07
C ARG A 99 3.86 -5.94 -5.64
N LEU A 100 3.61 -5.84 -4.33
CA LEU A 100 2.37 -5.27 -3.80
C LEU A 100 2.19 -3.81 -4.23
N LEU A 101 3.24 -3.00 -4.08
CA LEU A 101 3.21 -1.59 -4.47
C LEU A 101 3.03 -1.41 -5.96
N ALA A 102 3.76 -2.16 -6.78
CA ALA A 102 3.61 -2.09 -8.23
C ALA A 102 2.18 -2.44 -8.67
N HIS A 103 1.56 -3.46 -8.06
CA HIS A 103 0.20 -3.87 -8.37
C HIS A 103 -0.82 -2.80 -7.96
N VAL A 104 -0.79 -2.35 -6.70
CA VAL A 104 -1.78 -1.37 -6.21
C VAL A 104 -1.67 -0.03 -6.93
N VAL A 105 -0.45 0.42 -7.27
CA VAL A 105 -0.21 1.64 -8.05
C VAL A 105 -0.79 1.49 -9.44
N LYS A 106 -0.48 0.40 -10.14
CA LYS A 106 -0.99 0.14 -11.49
C LYS A 106 -2.52 0.18 -11.53
N ASP A 107 -3.19 -0.48 -10.59
CA ASP A 107 -4.65 -0.50 -10.56
C ASP A 107 -5.22 0.88 -10.18
N ALA A 108 -4.56 1.61 -9.28
CA ALA A 108 -4.96 2.97 -8.92
C ALA A 108 -4.84 3.95 -10.08
N GLU A 109 -3.75 3.87 -10.86
CA GLU A 109 -3.53 4.67 -12.08
C GLU A 109 -4.57 4.35 -13.17
N ALA A 110 -5.03 3.11 -13.26
CA ALA A 110 -6.06 2.71 -14.22
C ALA A 110 -7.46 3.23 -13.85
N LEU A 111 -7.74 3.46 -12.57
CA LEU A 111 -9.07 3.81 -12.07
C LEU A 111 -9.26 5.30 -11.75
N GLY A 112 -8.17 6.04 -11.48
CA GLY A 112 -8.27 7.34 -10.84
C GLY A 112 -7.36 8.40 -11.44
N SER A 113 -7.72 9.65 -11.15
CA SER A 113 -6.83 10.79 -11.36
C SER A 113 -5.73 10.80 -10.29
N THR A 114 -4.52 11.13 -10.71
CA THR A 114 -3.39 11.35 -9.80
C THR A 114 -3.17 12.84 -9.56
N ALA A 115 -2.67 13.16 -8.37
CA ALA A 115 -2.17 14.49 -8.01
C ALA A 115 -0.72 14.37 -7.52
N LYS A 116 0.04 15.45 -7.67
CA LYS A 116 1.39 15.52 -7.10
C LYS A 116 1.28 15.55 -5.59
N PHE A 117 1.99 14.67 -4.89
CA PHE A 117 1.99 14.65 -3.42
C PHE A 117 2.43 15.99 -2.83
N SER A 118 1.72 16.43 -1.79
CA SER A 118 2.04 17.62 -1.01
C SER A 118 2.34 17.29 0.44
N GLN A 119 1.41 16.64 1.16
CA GLN A 119 1.59 16.28 2.57
C GLN A 119 0.65 15.15 3.00
N LEU A 120 1.06 14.39 4.02
CA LEU A 120 0.19 13.43 4.70
C LEU A 120 -0.84 14.15 5.57
N ILE A 121 -2.00 13.53 5.75
CA ILE A 121 -3.04 13.96 6.68
C ILE A 121 -2.91 13.08 7.92
N ASN A 122 -2.55 13.68 9.05
CA ASN A 122 -2.44 13.01 10.35
C ASN A 122 -3.81 12.85 11.03
#